data_AF-A0A2V8Z6G4-F1
#
_entry.id   AF-A0A2V8Z6G4-F1
#
_cell.length_a   1.000
_cell.length_b   1.000
_cell.length_c   1.000
_cell.angle_alpha   90.00
_cell.angle_beta   90.00
_cell.angle_gamma   90.00
#
_symmetry.space_group_name_H-M   'P 1'
#
loop_
_entity.id
_entity.type
_entity.pdbx_description
1 polymer ?
#
loop_
_entity_poly.entity_id
_entity_poly.type
_entity_poly.pdbx_seq_one_letter_code
_entity_poly.pdbx_strand_id
1 'polypeptide(L)'
;MAFDAGFAADQFASPGTASMTASLLDARTASRSATQISDQLLLLGAQISATSNLDQSIVEISALKSKLDDSLNLFADICLAPSFLTGRL
;
A
#
# COMPACT_ATOMS: atom_id res chain seq x y z
N MET A 1 -8.20 -5.44 -1.13
CA MET A 1 -9.13 -4.43 -0.59
C MET A 1 -9.35 -3.37 -1.64
N ALA A 2 -10.60 -2.97 -1.88
CA ALA A 2 -10.95 -1.93 -2.83
C ALA A 2 -11.54 -0.73 -2.08
N PHE A 3 -11.11 0.46 -2.46
CA PHE A 3 -11.55 1.74 -1.91
C PHE A 3 -12.23 2.55 -3.01
N ASP A 4 -13.32 3.22 -2.65
CA ASP A 4 -13.98 4.24 -3.49
C ASP A 4 -13.06 5.47 -3.58
N ALA A 5 -12.26 5.52 -4.65
CA ALA A 5 -11.09 6.38 -4.78
C ALA A 5 -10.74 6.54 -6.28
N GLY A 6 -9.46 6.57 -6.65
CA GLY A 6 -9.05 6.70 -8.07
C GLY A 6 -8.97 8.13 -8.59
N PHE A 7 -8.61 8.29 -9.86
CA PHE A 7 -8.31 9.60 -10.46
C PHE A 7 -9.48 10.57 -10.43
N ALA A 8 -10.71 10.08 -10.48
CA ALA A 8 -11.92 10.91 -10.39
C ALA A 8 -12.05 11.57 -9.00
N ALA A 9 -11.52 10.92 -7.94
CA ALA A 9 -11.50 11.48 -6.60
C ALA A 9 -10.46 12.60 -6.42
N ASP A 10 -9.52 12.77 -7.36
CA ASP A 10 -8.54 13.87 -7.34
C ASP A 10 -9.17 15.24 -7.63
N GLN A 11 -10.48 15.34 -7.90
CA GLN A 11 -11.15 16.62 -8.22
C GLN A 11 -11.01 17.71 -7.13
N PHE A 12 -10.76 17.31 -5.88
CA PHE A 12 -10.50 18.21 -4.75
C PHE A 12 -9.02 18.24 -4.32
N ALA A 13 -8.15 17.52 -5.03
CA ALA A 13 -6.73 17.39 -4.77
C ALA A 13 -5.91 17.78 -6.01
N SER A 14 -4.58 17.65 -5.93
CA SER A 14 -3.73 17.79 -7.11
C SER A 14 -3.95 16.59 -8.05
N PRO A 15 -4.09 16.79 -9.37
CA PRO A 15 -4.18 15.69 -10.32
C PRO A 15 -3.03 14.69 -10.14
N GLY A 16 -3.34 13.39 -10.03
CA GLY A 16 -2.37 12.33 -9.83
C GLY A 16 -2.10 11.95 -8.38
N THR A 17 -2.83 12.55 -7.42
CA THR A 17 -2.71 12.22 -5.98
C THR A 17 -3.09 10.76 -5.72
N ALA A 18 -4.16 10.24 -6.32
CA ALA A 18 -4.54 8.83 -6.19
C ALA A 18 -3.48 7.87 -6.76
N SER A 19 -2.85 8.24 -7.88
CA SER A 19 -1.75 7.48 -8.51
C SER A 19 -0.50 7.46 -7.63
N MET A 20 -0.12 8.64 -7.11
CA MET A 20 1.05 8.81 -6.26
C MET A 20 0.86 8.11 -4.92
N THR A 21 -0.34 8.19 -4.34
CA THR A 21 -0.68 7.51 -3.07
C THR A 21 -0.57 6.00 -3.22
N ALA A 22 -1.14 5.41 -4.29
CA ALA A 22 -0.99 3.98 -4.56
C ALA A 22 0.47 3.58 -4.76
N SER A 23 1.25 4.41 -5.48
CA SER A 23 2.68 4.14 -5.74
C SER A 23 3.60 4.33 -4.53
N LEU A 24 3.08 4.93 -3.45
CA LEU A 24 3.82 5.18 -2.20
C LEU A 24 3.30 4.33 -1.03
N LEU A 25 2.28 3.50 -1.26
CA LEU A 25 1.56 2.80 -0.20
C LEU A 25 2.43 1.71 0.46
N ASP A 26 3.32 1.10 -0.31
CA ASP A 26 4.37 0.17 0.13
C ASP A 26 5.62 0.89 0.67
N ALA A 27 5.67 2.22 0.60
CA ALA A 27 6.89 2.96 0.91
C ALA A 27 7.18 2.96 2.41
N ARG A 28 6.22 3.18 3.32
CA ARG A 28 6.46 3.19 4.79
C ARG A 28 5.13 3.15 5.57
N THR A 29 5.15 2.62 6.80
CA THR A 29 4.08 2.81 7.79
C THR A 29 4.58 3.63 8.98
N ALA A 30 3.67 4.08 9.84
CA ALA A 30 4.00 4.78 11.09
C ALA A 30 5.00 4.00 11.97
N SER A 31 5.00 2.66 11.86
CA SER A 31 5.83 1.76 12.67
C SER A 31 6.98 1.11 11.89
N ARG A 32 7.00 1.19 10.55
CA ARG A 32 7.94 0.42 9.70
C ARG A 32 8.47 1.22 8.53
N SER A 33 9.76 1.06 8.26
CA SER A 33 10.41 1.59 7.07
C SER A 33 10.14 0.75 5.81
N ALA A 34 10.34 1.33 4.62
CA ALA A 34 10.27 0.63 3.32
C ALA A 34 11.04 -0.68 3.31
N THR A 35 12.28 -0.63 3.82
CA THR A 35 13.19 -1.77 3.87
C THR A 35 12.68 -2.84 4.82
N GLN A 36 12.18 -2.45 6.00
CA GLN A 36 11.58 -3.40 6.94
C GLN A 36 10.32 -4.07 6.40
N ILE A 37 9.49 -3.33 5.66
CA ILE A 37 8.32 -3.89 4.96
C ILE A 37 8.78 -4.90 3.90
N SER A 38 9.76 -4.52 3.08
CA SER A 38 10.33 -5.37 2.02
C SER A 38 10.93 -6.67 2.59
N ASP A 39 11.74 -6.56 3.65
CA ASP A 39 12.35 -7.72 4.32
C ASP A 39 11.30 -8.64 4.93
N GLN A 40 10.24 -8.06 5.51
CA GLN A 40 9.17 -8.85 6.11
C GLN A 40 8.30 -9.54 5.05
N LEU A 41 8.01 -8.87 3.93
CA LEU A 41 7.36 -9.49 2.78
C LEU A 41 8.20 -10.66 2.25
N LEU A 42 9.52 -10.49 2.13
CA LEU A 42 10.43 -11.55 1.70
C LEU A 42 10.42 -12.75 2.66
N LEU A 43 10.48 -12.50 3.97
CA LEU A 43 10.41 -13.53 5.01
C LEU A 43 9.10 -14.31 5.00
N LEU A 44 7.99 -13.65 4.67
CA LEU A 44 6.67 -14.24 4.60
C LEU A 44 6.41 -14.94 3.26
N GLY A 45 7.30 -14.76 2.27
CA GLY A 45 7.05 -15.18 0.89
C GLY A 45 5.81 -14.48 0.32
N ALA A 46 5.61 -13.22 0.71
CA ALA A 46 4.45 -12.42 0.38
C ALA A 46 4.80 -11.31 -0.61
N GLN A 47 3.82 -10.92 -1.42
CA GLN A 47 3.94 -9.81 -2.36
C GLN A 47 2.70 -8.93 -2.23
N ILE A 48 2.92 -7.63 -2.13
CA ILE A 48 1.87 -6.63 -2.07
C ILE A 48 1.88 -5.78 -3.34
N SER A 49 0.72 -5.30 -3.77
CA SER A 49 0.58 -4.40 -4.90
C SER A 49 -0.56 -3.42 -4.63
N ALA A 50 -0.36 -2.17 -5.01
CA ALA A 50 -1.36 -1.12 -4.92
C ALA A 50 -1.52 -0.46 -6.28
N THR A 51 -2.75 -0.35 -6.76
CA THR A 51 -3.08 0.26 -8.05
C THR A 51 -4.25 1.23 -7.87
N SER A 52 -4.30 2.25 -8.72
CA SER A 52 -5.44 3.17 -8.81
C SER A 52 -5.90 3.22 -10.25
N ASN A 53 -7.21 3.06 -10.46
CA ASN A 53 -7.87 3.28 -11.73
C ASN A 53 -8.71 4.58 -11.66
N LEU A 54 -9.66 4.76 -12.57
CA LEU A 54 -10.47 5.98 -12.62
C LEU A 54 -11.31 6.18 -11.35
N ASP A 55 -11.90 5.12 -10.81
CA ASP A 55 -12.96 5.18 -9.78
C ASP A 55 -12.61 4.38 -8.51
N GLN A 56 -11.48 3.67 -8.50
CA GLN A 56 -11.10 2.79 -7.40
C GLN A 56 -9.59 2.78 -7.18
N SER A 57 -9.20 2.63 -5.91
CA SER A 57 -7.86 2.21 -5.51
C SER A 57 -7.94 0.80 -4.94
N ILE A 58 -7.08 -0.09 -5.43
CA ILE A 58 -7.07 -1.51 -5.10
C ILE A 58 -5.71 -1.86 -4.51
N VAL A 59 -5.71 -2.45 -3.31
CA VAL A 59 -4.51 -2.97 -2.64
C VAL A 59 -4.67 -4.47 -2.44
N GLU A 60 -3.71 -5.26 -2.92
CA GLU A 60 -3.73 -6.72 -2.90
C GLU A 60 -2.47 -7.28 -2.26
N ILE A 61 -2.62 -8.38 -1.52
CA ILE A 61 -1.50 -9.15 -0.98
C ILE A 61 -1.66 -10.62 -1.35
N SER A 62 -0.58 -11.22 -1.82
CA SER A 62 -0.46 -12.66 -2.06
C SER A 62 0.61 -13.22 -1.14
N ALA A 63 0.36 -14.36 -0.49
CA ALA A 63 1.30 -14.94 0.46
C ALA A 63 1.15 -16.47 0.56
N LEU A 64 2.15 -17.13 1.15
CA LEU A 64 2.07 -18.54 1.51
C LEU A 64 0.94 -18.78 2.52
N LYS A 65 0.13 -19.83 2.32
CA LYS A 65 -0.99 -20.16 3.22
C LYS A 65 -0.57 -20.30 4.69
N SER A 66 0.61 -20.85 4.94
CA SER A 66 1.18 -21.01 6.29
C SER A 66 1.59 -19.70 6.97
N LYS A 67 1.65 -18.60 6.20
CA LYS A 67 2.05 -17.25 6.63
C LYS A 67 0.96 -16.21 6.38
N LEU A 68 -0.26 -16.66 6.07
CA LEU A 68 -1.36 -15.78 5.69
C LEU A 68 -1.74 -14.82 6.82
N ASP A 69 -1.83 -15.28 8.07
CA ASP A 69 -2.19 -14.43 9.20
C ASP A 69 -1.18 -13.30 9.42
N ASP A 70 0.12 -13.62 9.44
CA ASP A 70 1.20 -12.64 9.55
C ASP A 70 1.20 -11.64 8.38
N SER A 71 0.88 -12.13 7.18
CA SER A 71 0.80 -11.30 5.96
C SER A 71 -0.40 -10.35 6.01
N LEU A 72 -1.55 -10.80 6.50
CA LEU A 72 -2.73 -9.96 6.70
C LEU A 72 -2.51 -8.89 7.77
N ASN A 73 -1.77 -9.21 8.84
CA ASN A 73 -1.38 -8.22 9.84
C ASN A 73 -0.48 -7.12 9.24
N LEU A 74 0.50 -7.50 8.42
CA LEU A 74 1.33 -6.54 7.70
C LEU A 74 0.51 -5.71 6.71
N PHE A 75 -0.41 -6.35 5.98
CA PHE A 75 -1.33 -5.68 5.05
C PHE A 75 -2.20 -4.63 5.76
N ALA A 76 -2.71 -4.96 6.95
CA ALA A 76 -3.52 -4.04 7.76
C ALA A 76 -2.70 -2.83 8.23
N ASP A 77 -1.47 -3.03 8.72
CA ASP A 77 -0.57 -1.93 9.10
C ASP A 77 -0.30 -0.99 7.92
N ILE A 78 -0.06 -1.56 6.74
CA ILE A 78 0.18 -0.81 5.50
C ILE A 78 -1.05 0.01 5.08
N CYS A 79 -2.25 -0.56 5.15
CA CYS A 79 -3.47 0.14 4.73
C CYS A 79 -3.97 1.17 5.76
N LEU A 80 -3.76 0.94 7.06
CA LEU A 80 -4.35 1.75 8.12
C LEU A 80 -3.41 2.83 8.66
N ALA A 81 -2.09 2.63 8.56
CA ALA A 81 -1.10 3.56 9.09
C ALA A 81 0.03 3.92 8.09
N PRO A 82 -0.27 4.25 6.82
CA PRO A 82 0.76 4.66 5.88
C PRO A 82 1.41 5.99 6.30
N SER A 83 2.75 6.09 6.19
CA SER A 83 3.46 7.35 6.46
C SER A 83 4.08 7.88 5.16
N PHE A 84 3.44 8.86 4.55
CA PHE A 84 3.89 9.48 3.29
C PHE A 84 4.95 10.56 3.58
N LEU A 85 6.22 10.17 3.64
CA LEU A 85 7.33 11.13 3.75
C LEU A 85 7.72 11.66 2.36
N THR A 86 7.85 12.99 2.23
CA THR A 86 8.17 13.72 0.98
C THR A 86 9.63 13.54 0.49
N GLY A 87 10.38 12.53 0.94
CA GLY A 87 11.84 12.43 0.72
C GLY A 87 12.30 11.59 -0.49
N ARG A 88 11.39 11.04 -1.29
CA ARG A 88 11.72 10.30 -2.53
C ARG A 88 10.98 10.92 -3.71
N LEU A 89 11.61 11.92 -4.32
CA LEU A 89 11.39 12.38 -5.68
C LEU A 89 12.76 12.64 -6.32
#